data_AF-A0A942QRS0-F1
#
_entry.id   AF-A0A942QRS0-F1
#
_cell.length_a   1.000
_cell.length_b   1.000
_cell.length_c   1.000
_cell.angle_alpha   90.00
_cell.angle_beta   90.00
_cell.angle_gamma   90.00
#
_symmetry.space_group_name_H-M   'P 1'
#
loop_
_entity.id
_entity.type
_entity.pdbx_description
1 polymer ?
#
loop_
_entity_poly.entity_id
_entity_poly.type
_entity_poly.pdbx_seq_one_letter_code
_entity_poly.pdbx_strand_id
1 'polypeptide(L)'
;MSEDKEAVSTAQQTRYFLDRYGLAPADADHDLLLRMIEDMFNEGLVTEVEPFPETDREFGKILDILRPLGADDLRQKLVISGWILEPYGPDRMRCQECMYYLVHRRWCDLPELNLPAKPDWWCRLWRI
;
A
#
# COMPACT_ATOMS: atom_id res chain seq x y z
N MET A 1 16.57 11.95 -17.51
CA MET A 1 17.44 10.80 -17.23
C MET A 1 17.03 10.11 -15.91
N SER A 2 15.72 9.87 -15.70
CA SER A 2 15.20 9.28 -14.44
C SER A 2 14.22 8.13 -14.66
N GLU A 3 13.73 7.93 -15.89
CA GLU A 3 12.73 6.90 -16.22
C GLU A 3 13.29 5.46 -16.13
N ASP A 4 14.61 5.27 -16.28
CA ASP A 4 15.22 3.94 -16.31
C ASP A 4 15.31 3.25 -14.94
N LYS A 5 15.24 3.99 -13.82
CA LYS A 5 15.37 3.39 -12.47
C LYS A 5 14.04 2.86 -11.92
N GLU A 6 12.95 3.54 -12.21
CA GLU A 6 11.61 3.14 -11.75
C GLU A 6 11.13 1.88 -12.49
N ALA A 7 11.26 1.85 -13.82
CA ALA A 7 10.87 0.69 -14.63
C ALA A 7 11.65 -0.60 -14.28
N VAL A 8 12.94 -0.46 -13.91
CA VAL A 8 13.75 -1.59 -13.44
C VAL A 8 13.27 -2.10 -12.08
N SER A 9 12.82 -1.22 -11.20
CA SER A 9 12.30 -1.60 -9.88
C SER A 9 11.00 -2.39 -10.00
N THR A 10 10.07 -1.94 -10.84
CA THR A 10 8.79 -2.63 -11.08
C THR A 10 8.99 -4.01 -11.68
N ALA A 11 9.78 -4.13 -12.75
CA ALA A 11 10.04 -5.42 -13.40
C ALA A 11 10.73 -6.43 -12.47
N GLN A 12 11.62 -5.96 -11.59
CA GLN A 12 12.26 -6.79 -10.56
C GLN A 12 11.27 -7.22 -9.48
N GLN A 13 10.36 -6.35 -9.05
CA GLN A 13 9.31 -6.68 -8.10
C GLN A 13 8.33 -7.70 -8.67
N THR A 14 7.83 -7.49 -9.89
CA THR A 14 6.97 -8.45 -10.58
C THR A 14 7.65 -9.81 -10.70
N ARG A 15 8.95 -9.84 -11.04
CA ARG A 15 9.73 -11.09 -11.08
C ARG A 15 9.79 -11.77 -9.70
N TYR A 16 10.06 -11.01 -8.64
CA TYR A 16 10.05 -11.55 -7.27
C TYR A 16 8.70 -12.18 -6.92
N PHE A 17 7.59 -11.52 -7.25
CA PHE A 17 6.25 -12.07 -6.98
C PHE A 17 5.95 -13.30 -7.81
N LEU A 18 6.30 -13.29 -9.10
CA LEU A 18 6.15 -14.45 -9.98
C LEU A 18 6.98 -15.65 -9.51
N ASP A 19 8.23 -15.42 -9.09
CA ASP A 19 9.12 -16.50 -8.65
C ASP A 19 8.68 -17.11 -7.31
N ARG A 20 8.12 -16.28 -6.41
CA ARG A 20 7.69 -16.73 -5.07
C ARG A 20 6.26 -17.26 -5.01
N TYR A 21 5.32 -16.61 -5.70
CA TYR A 21 3.89 -16.90 -5.62
C TYR A 21 3.31 -17.43 -6.94
N GLY A 22 4.06 -17.41 -8.03
CA GLY A 22 3.61 -17.84 -9.36
C GLY A 22 2.73 -16.83 -10.08
N LEU A 23 2.35 -15.73 -9.42
CA LEU A 23 1.41 -14.71 -9.92
C LEU A 23 1.92 -13.30 -9.61
N ALA A 24 1.60 -12.36 -10.49
CA ALA A 24 1.86 -10.95 -10.26
C ALA A 24 0.77 -10.34 -9.35
N PRO A 25 1.05 -9.26 -8.60
CA PRO A 25 0.05 -8.62 -7.74
C PRO A 25 -1.21 -8.19 -8.50
N ALA A 26 -1.11 -7.79 -9.76
CA ALA A 26 -2.27 -7.40 -10.57
C ALA A 26 -3.28 -8.55 -10.81
N ASP A 27 -2.80 -9.79 -10.85
CA ASP A 27 -3.60 -10.99 -11.12
C ASP A 27 -3.91 -11.80 -9.85
N ALA A 28 -3.36 -11.38 -8.71
CA ALA A 28 -3.51 -12.09 -7.45
C ALA A 28 -4.92 -11.88 -6.86
N ASP A 29 -5.46 -12.93 -6.24
CA ASP A 29 -6.71 -12.83 -5.49
C ASP A 29 -6.52 -12.07 -4.17
N HIS A 30 -7.64 -11.81 -3.48
CA HIS A 30 -7.65 -11.08 -2.21
C HIS A 30 -6.74 -11.70 -1.14
N ASP A 31 -6.82 -13.01 -0.95
CA ASP A 31 -6.10 -13.71 0.11
C ASP A 31 -4.60 -13.79 -0.20
N LEU A 32 -4.25 -13.96 -1.47
CA LEU A 32 -2.87 -13.96 -1.92
C LEU A 32 -2.25 -12.57 -1.81
N LEU A 33 -2.96 -11.51 -2.20
CA LEU A 33 -2.50 -10.13 -2.01
C LEU A 33 -2.27 -9.81 -0.54
N LEU A 34 -3.19 -10.19 0.35
CA LEU A 34 -2.97 -10.04 1.79
C LEU A 34 -1.69 -10.73 2.25
N ARG A 35 -1.50 -11.99 1.82
CA ARG A 35 -0.30 -12.76 2.17
C ARG A 35 0.97 -12.12 1.62
N MET A 36 0.96 -11.63 0.39
CA MET A 36 2.08 -10.91 -0.21
C MET A 36 2.47 -9.69 0.63
N ILE A 37 1.47 -8.92 1.08
CA ILE A 37 1.68 -7.75 1.95
C ILE A 37 2.30 -8.19 3.27
N GLU A 38 1.69 -9.16 3.96
CA GLU A 38 2.18 -9.64 5.26
C GLU A 38 3.59 -10.20 5.17
N ASP A 39 3.90 -11.00 4.15
CA ASP A 39 5.23 -11.55 3.92
C ASP A 39 6.26 -10.42 3.74
N MET A 40 5.93 -9.36 2.98
CA MET A 40 6.85 -8.21 2.83
C MET A 40 7.14 -7.50 4.16
N PHE A 41 6.14 -7.30 5.00
CA PHE A 41 6.35 -6.71 6.33
C PHE A 41 7.11 -7.64 7.27
N ASN A 42 6.84 -8.95 7.22
CA ASN A 42 7.60 -9.97 7.97
C ASN A 42 9.06 -10.05 7.51
N GLU A 43 9.33 -9.74 6.24
CA GLU A 43 10.68 -9.62 5.67
C GLU A 43 11.36 -8.28 6.03
N GLY A 44 10.67 -7.39 6.75
CA GLY A 44 11.23 -6.12 7.23
C GLY A 44 11.01 -4.95 6.27
N LEU A 45 9.94 -4.95 5.47
CA LEU A 45 9.55 -3.77 4.69
C LEU A 45 9.31 -2.57 5.61
N VAL A 46 10.07 -1.50 5.38
CA VAL A 46 9.90 -0.20 6.04
C VAL A 46 9.20 0.75 5.07
N THR A 47 8.17 1.43 5.54
CA THR A 47 7.34 2.37 4.77
C THR A 47 7.48 3.80 5.29
N GLU A 48 7.08 4.78 4.47
CA GLU A 48 7.19 6.20 4.81
C GLU A 48 5.99 6.68 5.62
N VAL A 49 5.93 6.29 6.90
CA VAL A 49 4.82 6.65 7.82
C VAL A 49 4.70 8.17 8.03
N GLU A 50 5.83 8.87 8.10
CA GLU A 50 5.92 10.33 8.28
C GLU A 50 6.58 11.00 7.06
N PRO A 51 6.19 12.24 6.69
CA PRO A 51 5.22 13.09 7.38
C PRO A 51 3.76 12.67 7.11
N PHE A 52 2.93 12.66 8.16
CA PHE A 52 1.48 12.50 8.02
C PHE A 52 0.86 13.75 7.35
N PRO A 53 0.12 13.62 6.23
CA PRO A 53 -0.44 14.76 5.51
C PRO A 53 -1.58 15.41 6.31
N GLU A 54 -1.33 16.57 6.93
CA GLU A 54 -2.35 17.31 7.68
C GLU A 54 -3.27 18.12 6.76
N THR A 55 -2.80 18.48 5.57
CA THR A 55 -3.57 19.29 4.60
C THR A 55 -3.99 18.49 3.36
N ASP A 56 -5.10 18.88 2.74
CA ASP A 56 -5.55 18.30 1.46
C ASP A 56 -4.51 18.46 0.36
N ARG A 57 -3.70 19.53 0.41
CA ARG A 57 -2.62 19.76 -0.54
C ARG A 57 -1.51 18.73 -0.41
N GLU A 58 -1.12 18.37 0.81
CA GLU A 58 -0.10 17.33 1.06
C GLU A 58 -0.62 15.95 0.70
N PHE A 59 -1.88 15.67 1.06
CA PHE A 59 -2.57 14.45 0.66
C PHE A 59 -2.60 14.30 -0.86
N GLY A 60 -3.02 15.34 -1.58
CA GLY A 60 -3.07 15.35 -3.05
C GLY A 60 -1.71 15.10 -3.70
N LYS A 61 -0.61 15.61 -3.12
CA LYS A 61 0.74 15.32 -3.61
C LYS A 61 1.10 13.83 -3.52
N ILE A 62 0.72 13.17 -2.42
CA ILE A 62 0.96 11.73 -2.27
C ILE A 62 0.13 10.96 -3.29
N LEU A 63 -1.12 11.35 -3.52
CA LEU A 63 -1.96 10.74 -4.55
C LEU A 63 -1.37 10.92 -5.96
N ASP A 64 -0.83 12.09 -6.27
CA ASP A 64 -0.19 12.34 -7.57
C ASP A 64 1.04 11.45 -7.79
N ILE A 65 1.75 11.06 -6.73
CA ILE A 65 2.86 10.10 -6.79
C ILE A 65 2.36 8.67 -6.96
N LEU A 66 1.23 8.31 -6.33
CA LEU A 66 0.64 6.97 -6.43
C LEU A 66 -0.09 6.73 -7.76
N ARG A 67 -0.69 7.76 -8.36
CA ARG A 67 -1.47 7.69 -9.59
C ARG A 67 -0.75 7.03 -10.78
N PRO A 68 0.54 7.27 -11.06
CA PRO A 68 1.24 6.58 -12.15
C PRO A 68 1.56 5.11 -11.84
N LEU A 69 1.43 4.66 -10.59
CA LEU A 69 1.77 3.28 -10.19
C LEU A 69 0.68 2.29 -10.59
N GLY A 70 1.11 1.21 -11.26
CA GLY A 70 0.26 0.11 -11.67
C GLY A 70 -0.14 -0.81 -10.52
N ALA A 71 -0.93 -1.83 -10.82
CA ALA A 71 -1.29 -2.85 -9.82
C ALA A 71 -0.09 -3.71 -9.40
N ASP A 72 0.91 -3.88 -10.28
CA ASP A 72 2.13 -4.64 -10.00
C ASP A 72 3.13 -3.92 -9.09
N ASP A 73 3.00 -2.59 -8.95
CA ASP A 73 3.84 -1.74 -8.10
C ASP A 73 3.45 -1.82 -6.61
N LEU A 74 2.96 -2.98 -6.16
CA LEU A 74 2.40 -3.21 -4.84
C LEU A 74 3.34 -2.69 -3.73
N ARG A 75 4.63 -3.07 -3.80
CA ARG A 75 5.61 -2.66 -2.77
C ARG A 75 5.81 -1.15 -2.74
N GLN A 76 5.91 -0.50 -3.90
CA GLN A 76 6.06 0.97 -3.96
C GLN A 76 4.81 1.67 -3.42
N LYS A 77 3.62 1.18 -3.77
CA LYS A 77 2.35 1.68 -3.23
C LYS A 77 2.31 1.62 -1.71
N LEU A 78 2.71 0.50 -1.10
CA LEU A 78 2.76 0.36 0.37
C LEU A 78 3.75 1.33 1.02
N VAL A 79 4.93 1.50 0.41
CA VAL A 79 5.96 2.41 0.92
C VAL A 79 5.48 3.86 0.86
N ILE A 80 5.00 4.31 -0.30
CA ILE A 80 4.52 5.68 -0.53
C ILE A 80 3.19 5.95 0.18
N SER A 81 2.39 4.96 0.53
CA SER A 81 1.21 5.19 1.37
C SER A 81 1.48 5.03 2.85
N GLY A 82 2.73 4.74 3.25
CA GLY A 82 3.12 4.65 4.67
C GLY A 82 2.36 3.54 5.41
N TRP A 83 2.21 2.37 4.80
CA TRP A 83 1.47 1.27 5.40
C TRP A 83 2.18 0.63 6.58
N ILE A 84 1.44 0.25 7.61
CA ILE A 84 1.91 -0.57 8.73
C ILE A 84 0.84 -1.59 9.13
N LEU A 85 1.27 -2.72 9.70
CA LEU A 85 0.37 -3.80 10.11
C LEU A 85 -0.14 -3.68 11.54
N GLU A 86 0.02 -2.51 12.15
CA GLU A 86 -0.39 -2.21 13.51
C GLU A 86 -1.05 -0.83 13.61
N PRO A 87 -1.85 -0.57 14.66
CA PRO A 87 -2.47 0.74 14.84
C PRO A 87 -1.44 1.85 15.06
N TYR A 88 -1.66 3.02 14.46
CA TYR A 88 -0.73 4.16 14.55
C TYR A 88 -1.12 5.18 15.63
N GLY A 89 -0.10 5.77 16.28
CA GLY A 89 -0.26 6.92 17.17
C GLY A 89 -0.92 6.63 18.54
N PRO A 90 -1.05 7.65 19.40
CA PRO A 90 -1.63 7.51 20.73
C PRO A 90 -3.10 7.09 20.70
N ASP A 91 -3.83 7.50 19.66
CA ASP A 91 -5.25 7.17 19.46
C ASP A 91 -5.45 5.77 18.85
N ARG A 92 -4.36 5.06 18.53
CA ARG A 92 -4.39 3.73 17.88
C ARG A 92 -5.27 3.74 16.64
N MET A 93 -5.01 4.68 15.75
CA MET A 93 -5.75 4.86 14.50
C MET A 93 -5.65 3.60 13.65
N ARG A 94 -6.79 3.16 13.12
CA ARG A 94 -6.94 1.91 12.37
C ARG A 94 -7.62 2.13 11.04
N CYS A 95 -7.31 1.29 10.05
CA CYS A 95 -8.02 1.25 8.78
C CYS A 95 -9.53 1.07 9.00
N GLN A 96 -9.96 0.32 10.02
CA GLN A 96 -11.39 0.17 10.35
C GLN A 96 -12.12 1.50 10.57
N GLU A 97 -11.43 2.53 11.02
CA GLU A 97 -11.98 3.87 11.29
C GLU A 97 -11.82 4.83 10.10
N CYS A 98 -11.14 4.38 9.03
CA CYS A 98 -10.88 5.18 7.84
C CYS A 98 -12.11 5.26 6.93
N MET A 99 -12.38 6.44 6.36
CA MET A 99 -13.44 6.65 5.38
C MET A 99 -13.35 5.71 4.16
N TYR A 100 -12.13 5.36 3.73
CA TYR A 100 -11.91 4.52 2.54
C TYR A 100 -11.97 3.00 2.82
N TYR A 101 -12.20 2.58 4.07
CA TYR A 101 -12.16 1.17 4.42
C TYR A 101 -13.53 0.49 4.29
N LEU A 102 -13.60 -0.53 3.45
CA LEU A 102 -14.79 -1.35 3.25
C LEU A 102 -14.76 -2.55 4.21
N VAL A 103 -15.44 -2.42 5.35
CA VAL A 103 -15.48 -3.43 6.43
C VAL A 103 -15.86 -4.83 5.93
N HIS A 104 -16.86 -4.95 5.07
CA HIS A 104 -17.34 -6.25 4.57
C HIS A 104 -16.35 -6.95 3.63
N ARG A 105 -15.51 -6.17 2.94
CA ARG A 105 -14.54 -6.69 1.97
C ARG A 105 -13.11 -6.70 2.49
N ARG A 106 -12.85 -6.08 3.66
CA ARG A 106 -11.52 -5.85 4.21
C ARG A 106 -10.61 -5.20 3.15
N TRP A 107 -11.06 -4.08 2.63
CA TRP A 107 -10.50 -3.48 1.42
C TRP A 107 -10.36 -1.97 1.58
N CYS A 108 -9.27 -1.40 1.04
CA CYS A 108 -9.09 0.03 0.90
C CYS A 108 -9.59 0.47 -0.49
N ASP A 109 -10.71 1.18 -0.52
CA ASP A 109 -11.38 1.67 -1.74
C ASP A 109 -10.78 2.98 -2.28
N LEU A 110 -9.60 3.38 -1.78
CA LEU A 110 -8.88 4.51 -2.34
C LEU A 110 -8.41 4.12 -3.77
N PRO A 111 -8.84 4.82 -4.84
CA PRO A 111 -8.58 4.38 -6.21
C PRO A 111 -7.11 4.17 -6.55
N GLU A 112 -6.23 5.00 -5.97
CA GLU A 112 -4.78 4.93 -6.17
C GLU A 112 -4.14 3.69 -5.53
N LEU A 113 -4.69 3.23 -4.40
CA LEU A 113 -4.23 2.01 -3.74
C LEU A 113 -5.00 0.81 -4.28
N ASN A 114 -6.30 0.76 -3.99
CA ASN A 114 -7.19 -0.34 -4.33
C ASN A 114 -6.59 -1.69 -3.92
N LEU A 115 -6.31 -1.85 -2.62
CA LEU A 115 -5.62 -2.99 -2.04
C LEU A 115 -6.40 -3.60 -0.86
N PRO A 116 -6.23 -4.90 -0.57
CA PRO A 116 -6.84 -5.52 0.59
C PRO A 116 -6.15 -5.08 1.88
N ALA A 117 -6.92 -4.75 2.91
CA ALA A 117 -6.44 -4.22 4.18
C ALA A 117 -7.11 -4.91 5.37
N LYS A 118 -6.36 -5.21 6.44
CA LYS A 118 -6.93 -5.69 7.71
C LYS A 118 -7.42 -4.51 8.57
N PRO A 119 -8.40 -4.73 9.47
CA PRO A 119 -8.98 -3.66 10.28
C PRO A 119 -7.94 -2.96 11.17
N ASP A 120 -6.97 -3.70 11.69
CA ASP A 120 -5.94 -3.19 12.62
C ASP A 120 -4.75 -2.51 11.94
N TRP A 121 -4.72 -2.47 10.61
CA TRP A 121 -3.64 -1.83 9.85
C TRP A 121 -3.81 -0.31 9.84
N TRP A 122 -2.80 0.39 9.35
CA TRP A 122 -2.85 1.84 9.17
C TRP A 122 -2.02 2.29 7.97
N CYS A 123 -2.37 3.45 7.41
CA CYS A 123 -1.60 4.09 6.34
C CYS A 123 -1.56 5.61 6.54
N ARG A 124 -0.55 6.28 6.00
CA ARG A 124 -0.43 7.75 6.07
C ARG A 124 -1.54 8.50 5.33
N LEU A 125 -2.30 7.80 4.48
CA LEU A 125 -3.47 8.33 3.78
C LEU A 125 -4.78 8.15 4.57
N TRP A 126 -4.70 7.77 5.84
CA TRP A 126 -5.85 7.62 6.73
C TRP A 126 -6.61 8.95 6.92
N ARG A 127 -7.95 8.87 6.85
CA ARG A 127 -8.88 10.00 6.97
C ARG A 127 -10.18 9.54 7.65
N ILE A 128 -10.81 10.45 8.40
CA ILE A 128 -12.13 10.28 9.04
C ILE A 128 -13.12 11.33 8.54
#